data_AF-A0A316AAY0-F1
#
_entry.id   AF-A0A316AAY0-F1
#
_cell.length_a   1.000
_cell.length_b   1.000
_cell.length_c   1.000
_cell.angle_alpha   90.00
_cell.angle_beta   90.00
_cell.angle_gamma   90.00
#
_symmetry.space_group_name_H-M   'P 1'
#
loop_
_entity.id
_entity.type
_entity.pdbx_description
1 polymer ?
#
loop_
_entity_poly.entity_id
_entity_poly.type
_entity_poly.pdbx_seq_one_letter_code
_entity_poly.pdbx_strand_id
1 'polypeptide(L)'
;MWIGRSAAASPLCDAPPPREPLGLYVADVADTETPDGTGLTGVRRVADLAPTANLAVPSPDGRTVAVVDLGENAGPCDGGTARLVLFDVATGAQSAVTGLTERIGVPHWSPDGHTLALDGDDFATGQTRDVVLVDVPSATARRIVTASSVESSPVFSPDGRHLAFLRHDDGARGLASASIVLADADSGLARVLALTGTDDEDLVWSRDGSQLVVAGARIEPTCDGDGGSSGDDGGCDVAGADPGVRTVDVATGELRSLSVTAALLQSQLTVSP
;
A
#
# COMPACT_ATOMS: atom_id res chain seq x y z
N MET A 1 16.66 -55.05 -12.11
CA MET A 1 17.08 -54.38 -10.87
C MET A 1 17.45 -52.95 -11.22
N TRP A 2 16.49 -52.03 -11.08
CA TRP A 2 16.70 -50.59 -11.24
C TRP A 2 16.38 -49.97 -9.88
N ILE A 3 17.38 -49.40 -9.24
CA ILE A 3 17.23 -48.69 -7.97
C ILE A 3 16.90 -47.25 -8.35
N GLY A 4 15.62 -46.88 -8.26
CA GLY A 4 15.19 -45.50 -8.37
C GLY A 4 15.72 -44.71 -7.18
N ARG A 5 16.59 -43.73 -7.43
CA ARG A 5 17.02 -42.77 -6.42
C ARG A 5 15.80 -41.93 -6.02
N SER A 6 15.46 -41.92 -4.73
CA SER A 6 14.56 -40.91 -4.18
C SER A 6 15.16 -39.54 -4.45
N ALA A 7 14.39 -38.64 -5.05
CA ALA A 7 14.73 -37.22 -5.03
C ALA A 7 14.78 -36.79 -3.55
N ALA A 8 15.96 -36.45 -3.05
CA ALA A 8 16.08 -35.80 -1.75
C ALA A 8 15.37 -34.44 -1.86
N ALA A 9 14.47 -34.15 -0.93
CA ALA A 9 13.89 -32.82 -0.78
C ALA A 9 15.01 -31.79 -0.62
N SER A 10 14.91 -30.66 -1.30
CA SER A 10 15.88 -29.57 -1.18
C SER A 10 15.93 -29.06 0.27
N PRO A 11 17.11 -28.84 0.87
CA PRO A 11 17.26 -28.41 2.27
C PRO A 11 16.77 -26.97 2.56
N LEU A 12 16.13 -26.32 1.58
CA LEU A 12 15.53 -24.99 1.71
C LEU A 12 14.04 -25.05 2.11
N CYS A 13 13.44 -26.24 2.16
CA CYS A 13 12.02 -26.45 2.48
C CYS A 13 11.79 -27.08 3.86
N ASP A 14 12.80 -27.13 4.74
CA ASP A 14 12.60 -27.60 6.10
C ASP A 14 11.80 -26.55 6.88
N ALA A 15 10.71 -26.98 7.53
CA ALA A 15 9.86 -26.10 8.32
C ALA A 15 10.71 -25.36 9.37
N PRO A 16 10.62 -24.02 9.45
CA PRO A 16 11.36 -23.26 10.44
C PRO A 16 10.98 -23.71 11.86
N PRO A 17 11.89 -23.62 12.85
CA PRO A 17 11.58 -23.97 14.23
C PRO A 17 10.40 -23.13 14.75
N PRO A 18 9.59 -23.66 15.68
CA PRO A 18 8.45 -22.96 16.23
C PRO A 18 8.90 -21.63 16.86
N ARG A 19 8.26 -20.55 16.45
CA ARG A 19 8.50 -19.20 16.98
C ARG A 19 7.48 -18.89 18.07
N GLU A 20 7.92 -18.21 19.13
CA GLU A 20 7.00 -17.73 20.15
C GLU A 20 6.00 -16.71 19.56
N PRO A 21 4.74 -16.70 20.03
CA PRO A 21 3.75 -15.75 19.56
C PRO A 21 4.17 -14.32 19.93
N LEU A 22 3.88 -13.38 19.03
CA LEU A 22 4.06 -11.96 19.30
C LEU A 22 2.93 -11.45 20.20
N GLY A 23 3.16 -10.39 20.96
CA GLY A 23 2.10 -9.74 21.75
C GLY A 23 1.62 -8.46 21.09
N LEU A 24 0.30 -8.31 20.94
CA LEU A 24 -0.31 -7.01 20.65
C LEU A 24 -0.56 -6.28 21.96
N TYR A 25 -0.01 -5.08 22.10
CA TYR A 25 -0.17 -4.24 23.29
C TYR A 25 -0.79 -2.90 22.91
N VAL A 26 -1.61 -2.37 23.82
CA VAL A 26 -2.12 -1.00 23.76
C VAL A 26 -1.61 -0.26 24.97
N ALA A 27 -1.14 0.96 24.72
CA ALA A 27 -0.61 1.84 25.74
C ALA A 27 -1.43 3.12 25.80
N ASP A 28 -1.81 3.52 27.01
CA ASP A 28 -2.47 4.80 27.27
C ASP A 28 -1.40 5.88 27.44
N VAL A 29 -1.50 6.95 26.65
CA VAL A 29 -0.53 8.06 26.65
C VAL A 29 -1.14 9.24 27.40
N ALA A 30 -0.41 9.78 28.37
CA ALA A 30 -0.82 10.98 29.09
C ALA A 30 -0.68 12.23 28.21
N ASP A 31 -1.58 13.20 28.40
CA ASP A 31 -1.47 14.53 27.80
C ASP A 31 -0.28 15.34 28.35
N THR A 32 0.28 14.92 29.49
CA THR A 32 1.39 15.57 30.18
C THR A 32 2.47 14.58 30.54
N GLU A 33 3.71 15.06 30.70
CA GLU A 33 4.84 14.23 31.09
C GLU A 33 4.57 13.45 32.38
N THR A 34 4.76 12.14 32.33
CA THR A 34 4.60 11.25 33.49
C THR A 34 5.84 11.31 34.38
N PRO A 35 5.74 11.00 35.69
CA PRO A 35 6.89 11.09 36.61
C PRO A 35 8.09 10.21 36.24
N ASP A 36 7.85 9.13 35.49
CA ASP A 36 8.87 8.22 34.95
C ASP A 36 9.42 8.66 33.57
N GLY A 37 8.92 9.78 33.02
CA GLY A 37 9.34 10.35 31.73
C GLY A 37 8.90 9.55 30.50
N THR A 38 8.09 8.50 30.67
CA THR A 38 7.67 7.63 29.56
C THR A 38 6.49 8.20 28.77
N GLY A 39 5.70 9.09 29.39
CA GLY A 39 4.42 9.53 28.87
C GLY A 39 3.32 8.45 28.94
N LEU A 40 3.62 7.25 29.45
CA LEU A 40 2.69 6.13 29.46
C LEU A 40 1.99 6.02 30.83
N THR A 41 0.67 5.88 30.81
CA THR A 41 -0.15 5.72 32.02
C THR A 41 -0.67 4.30 32.22
N GLY A 42 -0.61 3.49 31.18
CA GLY A 42 -0.98 2.09 31.21
C GLY A 42 -0.46 1.37 29.98
N VAL A 43 -0.06 0.12 30.14
CA VAL A 43 0.23 -0.79 29.03
C VAL A 43 -0.47 -2.10 29.32
N ARG A 44 -1.29 -2.56 28.39
CA ARG A 44 -1.97 -3.85 28.52
C ARG A 44 -1.83 -4.66 27.24
N ARG A 45 -1.76 -5.98 27.43
CA ARG A 45 -1.78 -6.93 26.32
C ARG A 45 -3.22 -7.12 25.85
N VAL A 46 -3.44 -6.99 24.55
CA VAL A 46 -4.75 -7.16 23.90
C VAL A 46 -4.90 -8.60 23.41
N ALA A 47 -3.88 -9.14 22.73
CA ALA A 47 -3.93 -10.48 22.13
C ALA A 47 -2.53 -11.06 21.86
N ASP A 48 -2.50 -12.38 21.62
CA ASP A 48 -1.39 -13.08 20.98
C ASP A 48 -1.54 -12.96 19.46
N LEU A 49 -0.47 -12.57 18.79
CA LEU A 49 -0.39 -12.55 17.33
C LEU A 49 0.42 -13.76 16.85
N ALA A 50 0.11 -14.19 15.62
CA ALA A 50 0.94 -15.16 14.93
C ALA A 50 2.40 -14.64 14.85
N PRO A 51 3.42 -15.52 14.94
CA PRO A 51 4.82 -15.13 14.78
C PRO A 51 5.15 -14.53 13.40
N THR A 52 4.23 -14.68 12.45
CA THR A 52 4.28 -14.17 11.08
C THR A 52 3.45 -12.90 10.85
N ALA A 53 2.88 -12.33 11.91
CA ALA A 53 2.29 -11.00 11.87
C ALA A 53 3.37 -9.97 11.51
N ASN A 54 3.16 -9.22 10.43
CA ASN A 54 4.15 -8.28 9.90
C ASN A 54 3.71 -6.81 9.98
N LEU A 55 2.40 -6.55 10.03
CA LEU A 55 1.85 -5.20 10.05
C LEU A 55 0.63 -5.14 10.98
N ALA A 56 0.54 -4.06 11.75
CA ALA A 56 -0.62 -3.75 12.58
C ALA A 56 -1.02 -2.29 12.37
N VAL A 57 -2.26 -2.05 11.95
CA VAL A 57 -2.80 -0.71 11.62
C VAL A 57 -4.05 -0.45 12.47
N PRO A 58 -4.02 0.49 13.42
CA PRO A 58 -5.20 0.84 14.22
C PRO A 58 -6.24 1.60 13.38
N SER A 59 -7.52 1.39 13.68
CA SER A 59 -8.63 2.16 13.14
C SER A 59 -8.53 3.63 13.59
N PRO A 60 -9.15 4.58 12.85
CA PRO A 60 -9.12 6.00 13.21
C PRO A 60 -9.65 6.30 14.63
N ASP A 61 -10.61 5.50 15.11
CA ASP A 61 -11.16 5.61 16.46
C ASP A 61 -10.41 4.77 17.52
N GLY A 62 -9.38 4.02 17.10
CA GLY A 62 -8.53 3.19 17.96
C GLY A 62 -9.23 1.96 18.54
N ARG A 63 -10.46 1.62 18.10
CA ARG A 63 -11.22 0.48 18.64
C ARG A 63 -10.87 -0.85 17.99
N THR A 64 -10.35 -0.82 16.77
CA THR A 64 -9.99 -2.03 16.02
C THR A 64 -8.56 -1.94 15.53
N VAL A 65 -7.84 -3.06 15.50
CA VAL A 65 -6.52 -3.15 14.87
C VAL A 65 -6.60 -4.18 13.74
N ALA A 66 -6.26 -3.74 12.53
CA ALA A 66 -6.08 -4.64 11.40
C ALA A 66 -4.65 -5.19 11.42
N VAL A 67 -4.51 -6.51 11.47
CA VAL A 67 -3.22 -7.19 11.48
C VAL A 67 -3.08 -8.04 10.23
N VAL A 68 -2.00 -7.83 9.48
CA VAL A 68 -1.60 -8.70 8.39
C VAL A 68 -0.69 -9.79 8.95
N ASP A 69 -1.09 -11.04 8.72
CA ASP A 69 -0.35 -12.25 9.05
C ASP A 69 0.06 -12.92 7.74
N LEU A 70 1.36 -13.00 7.46
CA LEU A 70 1.88 -13.58 6.23
C LEU A 70 1.76 -15.12 6.17
N GLY A 71 1.46 -15.75 7.31
CA GLY A 71 1.42 -17.20 7.45
C GLY A 71 2.81 -17.85 7.50
N GLU A 72 2.91 -18.98 8.20
CA GLU A 72 4.17 -19.68 8.53
C GLU A 72 4.95 -20.24 7.32
N ASN A 73 4.38 -20.16 6.12
CA ASN A 73 4.91 -20.75 4.90
C ASN A 73 5.23 -19.74 3.79
N ALA A 74 5.34 -18.43 4.07
CA ALA A 74 5.67 -17.41 3.05
C ALA A 74 7.11 -17.48 2.47
N GLY A 75 7.76 -18.64 2.55
CA GLY A 75 9.04 -18.90 1.89
C GLY A 75 8.86 -19.09 0.38
N PRO A 76 9.93 -18.98 -0.43
CA PRO A 76 9.86 -19.09 -1.88
C PRO A 76 9.36 -20.45 -2.42
N CYS A 77 9.12 -21.43 -1.54
CA CYS A 77 8.76 -22.79 -1.90
C CYS A 77 7.33 -23.19 -1.55
N ASP A 78 6.62 -22.44 -0.71
CA ASP A 78 5.32 -22.86 -0.21
C ASP A 78 4.32 -21.70 -0.36
N GLY A 79 3.20 -21.96 -1.03
CA GLY A 79 2.14 -20.96 -1.30
C GLY A 79 1.39 -20.54 -0.04
N GLY A 80 2.09 -20.00 0.95
CA GLY A 80 1.51 -19.44 2.17
C GLY A 80 0.49 -18.37 1.83
N THR A 81 -0.72 -18.49 2.37
CA THR A 81 -1.79 -17.51 2.19
C THR A 81 -1.72 -16.48 3.30
N ALA A 82 -1.44 -15.23 2.97
CA ALA A 82 -1.56 -14.14 3.92
C ALA A 82 -3.01 -14.01 4.41
N ARG A 83 -3.19 -13.60 5.66
CA ARG A 83 -4.48 -13.37 6.30
C ARG A 83 -4.54 -11.96 6.85
N LEU A 84 -5.72 -11.36 6.76
CA LEU A 84 -6.05 -10.14 7.48
C LEU A 84 -6.93 -10.50 8.66
N VAL A 85 -6.54 -10.08 9.86
CA VAL A 85 -7.26 -10.35 11.10
C VAL A 85 -7.59 -9.02 11.78
N LEU A 86 -8.86 -8.84 12.14
CA LEU A 86 -9.35 -7.67 12.86
C LEU A 86 -9.41 -7.99 14.35
N PHE A 87 -8.74 -7.19 15.17
CA PHE A 87 -8.73 -7.31 16.62
C PHE A 87 -9.53 -6.18 17.26
N ASP A 88 -10.53 -6.53 18.07
CA ASP A 88 -11.20 -5.58 18.94
C ASP A 88 -10.27 -5.23 20.12
N VAL A 89 -9.96 -3.94 20.26
CA VAL A 89 -8.98 -3.47 21.25
C VAL A 89 -9.48 -3.67 22.68
N ALA A 90 -10.78 -3.55 22.93
CA ALA A 90 -11.35 -3.62 24.27
C ALA A 90 -11.38 -5.05 24.81
N THR A 91 -11.74 -6.01 23.96
CA THR A 91 -12.03 -7.41 24.33
C THR A 91 -10.93 -8.38 23.91
N GLY A 92 -10.07 -8.01 22.95
CA GLY A 92 -9.13 -8.92 22.31
C GLY A 92 -9.79 -9.91 21.34
N ALA A 93 -11.10 -9.76 21.07
CA ALA A 93 -11.80 -10.62 20.11
C ALA A 93 -11.21 -10.46 18.71
N GLN A 94 -11.03 -11.58 18.01
CA GLN A 94 -10.44 -11.61 16.68
C GLN A 94 -11.46 -12.08 15.64
N SER A 95 -11.46 -11.42 14.48
CA SER A 95 -12.26 -11.79 13.31
C SER A 95 -11.35 -11.92 12.10
N ALA A 96 -11.26 -13.12 11.54
CA ALA A 96 -10.52 -13.34 10.30
C ALA A 96 -11.34 -12.81 9.12
N VAL A 97 -10.71 -11.98 8.28
CA VAL A 97 -11.34 -11.46 7.06
C VAL A 97 -11.43 -12.58 6.03
N THR A 98 -12.58 -12.70 5.41
CA THR A 98 -12.87 -13.70 4.37
C THR A 98 -12.98 -13.04 2.99
N GLY A 99 -12.74 -13.84 1.93
CA GLY A 99 -12.81 -13.35 0.55
C GLY A 99 -11.53 -12.69 0.02
N LEU A 100 -10.44 -12.71 0.80
CA LEU A 100 -9.09 -12.37 0.35
C LEU A 100 -8.38 -13.63 -0.16
N THR A 101 -7.59 -13.50 -1.23
CA THR A 101 -6.75 -14.57 -1.74
C THR A 101 -5.27 -14.17 -1.65
N GLU A 102 -4.44 -15.12 -1.20
CA GLU A 102 -2.97 -15.17 -1.22
C GLU A 102 -2.13 -13.98 -0.75
N ARG A 103 -2.14 -12.83 -1.44
CA ARG A 103 -1.28 -11.68 -1.12
C ARG A 103 -2.11 -10.52 -0.61
N ILE A 104 -1.70 -9.94 0.51
CA ILE A 104 -2.36 -8.81 1.17
C ILE A 104 -1.33 -7.68 1.27
N GLY A 105 -1.63 -6.56 0.63
CA GLY A 105 -0.88 -5.31 0.71
C GLY A 105 -1.13 -4.58 2.03
N VAL A 106 -0.75 -3.31 2.08
CA VAL A 106 -0.92 -2.46 3.27
C VAL A 106 -2.40 -2.09 3.40
N PRO A 107 -3.08 -2.38 4.53
CA PRO A 107 -4.47 -1.96 4.73
C PRO A 107 -4.56 -0.46 5.08
N HIS A 108 -5.48 0.24 4.42
CA HIS A 108 -5.80 1.65 4.64
C HIS A 108 -7.25 1.81 5.11
N TRP A 109 -7.46 2.37 6.30
CA TRP A 109 -8.79 2.60 6.85
C TRP A 109 -9.53 3.73 6.12
N SER A 110 -10.83 3.56 5.93
CA SER A 110 -11.73 4.68 5.68
C SER A 110 -11.79 5.60 6.91
N PRO A 111 -12.05 6.90 6.74
CA PRO A 111 -12.07 7.85 7.86
C PRO A 111 -13.09 7.52 8.96
N ASP A 112 -14.17 6.82 8.60
CA ASP A 112 -15.20 6.35 9.54
C ASP A 112 -14.84 5.03 10.24
N GLY A 113 -13.78 4.35 9.82
CA GLY A 113 -13.34 3.07 10.37
C GLY A 113 -14.21 1.86 9.98
N HIS A 114 -15.14 2.00 9.03
CA HIS A 114 -16.03 0.90 8.63
C HIS A 114 -15.50 0.08 7.46
N THR A 115 -14.53 0.60 6.71
CA THR A 115 -13.96 -0.05 5.53
C THR A 115 -12.44 -0.02 5.58
N LEU A 116 -11.81 -1.07 5.05
CA LEU A 116 -10.38 -1.13 4.76
C LEU A 116 -10.18 -1.27 3.25
N ALA A 117 -9.27 -0.49 2.68
CA ALA A 117 -8.81 -0.68 1.31
C ALA A 117 -7.41 -1.30 1.31
N LEU A 118 -7.15 -2.23 0.41
CA LEU A 118 -5.85 -2.86 0.24
C LEU A 118 -5.69 -3.39 -1.19
N ASP A 119 -4.45 -3.49 -1.66
CA ASP A 119 -4.11 -4.25 -2.87
C ASP A 119 -3.87 -5.72 -2.53
N GLY A 120 -4.23 -6.65 -3.44
CA GLY A 120 -4.01 -8.07 -3.24
C GLY A 120 -4.06 -8.89 -4.52
N ASP A 121 -3.41 -10.06 -4.52
CA ASP A 121 -3.39 -10.95 -5.69
C ASP A 121 -4.57 -11.93 -5.66
N ASP A 122 -5.13 -12.25 -6.83
CA ASP A 122 -6.06 -13.38 -6.96
C ASP A 122 -5.58 -14.45 -7.95
N PHE A 123 -4.99 -15.51 -7.41
CA PHE A 123 -4.58 -16.67 -8.21
C PHE A 123 -5.74 -17.49 -8.78
N ALA A 124 -6.97 -17.35 -8.26
CA ALA A 124 -8.11 -18.09 -8.82
C ALA A 124 -8.47 -17.63 -10.25
N THR A 125 -8.14 -16.39 -10.60
CA THR A 125 -8.37 -15.81 -11.93
C THR A 125 -7.07 -15.58 -12.72
N GLY A 126 -5.90 -15.72 -12.09
CA GLY A 126 -4.60 -15.41 -12.70
C GLY A 126 -4.41 -13.92 -12.98
N GLN A 127 -5.18 -13.05 -12.32
CA GLN A 127 -5.07 -11.59 -12.44
C GLN A 127 -4.05 -11.04 -11.44
N THR A 128 -3.38 -9.96 -11.82
CA THR A 128 -2.25 -9.36 -11.12
C THR A 128 -2.76 -8.16 -10.31
N ARG A 129 -2.72 -8.23 -8.96
CA ARG A 129 -3.00 -7.14 -7.99
C ARG A 129 -4.27 -6.29 -8.26
N ASP A 130 -5.37 -6.60 -7.58
CA ASP A 130 -6.61 -5.80 -7.58
C ASP A 130 -6.71 -4.94 -6.30
N VAL A 131 -7.42 -3.81 -6.39
CA VAL A 131 -7.87 -3.07 -5.19
C VAL A 131 -9.13 -3.71 -4.61
N VAL A 132 -9.07 -4.02 -3.33
CA VAL A 132 -10.10 -4.72 -2.57
C VAL A 132 -10.55 -3.85 -1.39
N LEU A 133 -11.86 -3.86 -1.14
CA LEU A 133 -12.48 -3.24 0.03
C LEU A 133 -12.96 -4.32 1.00
N VAL A 134 -12.61 -4.18 2.27
CA VAL A 134 -13.04 -5.04 3.36
C VAL A 134 -14.05 -4.28 4.20
N ASP A 135 -15.27 -4.83 4.29
CA ASP A 135 -16.26 -4.40 5.28
C ASP A 135 -15.83 -4.91 6.66
N VAL A 136 -15.60 -3.98 7.58
CA VAL A 136 -15.07 -4.28 8.93
C VAL A 136 -16.14 -4.95 9.80
N PRO A 137 -17.41 -4.49 9.84
CA PRO A 137 -18.47 -5.17 10.59
C PRO A 137 -18.71 -6.64 10.22
N SER A 138 -18.69 -6.98 8.92
CA SER A 138 -18.92 -8.36 8.47
C SER A 138 -17.63 -9.15 8.25
N ALA A 139 -16.45 -8.52 8.30
CA ALA A 139 -15.16 -9.11 7.99
C ALA A 139 -15.14 -9.80 6.61
N THR A 140 -15.73 -9.16 5.60
CA THR A 140 -15.81 -9.68 4.22
C THR A 140 -15.19 -8.72 3.22
N ALA A 141 -14.40 -9.26 2.30
CA ALA A 141 -13.80 -8.53 1.20
C ALA A 141 -14.70 -8.50 -0.06
N ARG A 142 -14.67 -7.38 -0.80
CA ARG A 142 -15.26 -7.20 -2.13
C ARG A 142 -14.29 -6.43 -3.02
N ARG A 143 -14.28 -6.73 -4.32
CA ARG A 143 -13.54 -5.92 -5.31
C ARG A 143 -14.32 -4.66 -5.65
N ILE A 144 -13.60 -3.59 -5.96
CA ILE A 144 -14.20 -2.34 -6.42
C ILE A 144 -13.99 -2.10 -7.91
N VAL A 145 -12.87 -2.55 -8.48
CA VAL A 145 -12.51 -2.34 -9.88
C VAL A 145 -11.91 -3.64 -10.46
N THR A 146 -12.09 -3.87 -11.76
CA THR A 146 -11.73 -5.11 -12.47
C THR A 146 -11.00 -4.82 -13.79
N ALA A 147 -10.27 -3.70 -13.87
CA ALA A 147 -9.47 -3.43 -15.06
C ALA A 147 -8.45 -4.56 -15.22
N SER A 148 -8.10 -4.94 -16.44
CA SER A 148 -7.09 -5.98 -16.72
C SER A 148 -5.65 -5.50 -16.44
N SER A 149 -5.50 -4.53 -15.54
CA SER A 149 -4.27 -3.81 -15.22
C SER A 149 -3.98 -4.00 -13.74
N VAL A 150 -2.69 -3.97 -13.36
CA VAL A 150 -2.29 -4.00 -11.95
C VAL A 150 -2.76 -2.73 -11.27
N GLU A 151 -3.38 -2.84 -10.10
CA GLU A 151 -3.84 -1.72 -9.28
C GLU A 151 -3.22 -1.79 -7.86
N SER A 152 -2.77 -0.66 -7.32
CA SER A 152 -2.04 -0.63 -6.05
C SER A 152 -2.18 0.69 -5.28
N SER A 153 -1.66 0.70 -4.05
CA SER A 153 -1.56 1.89 -3.19
C SER A 153 -2.89 2.64 -2.95
N PRO A 154 -3.97 1.94 -2.52
CA PRO A 154 -5.27 2.58 -2.36
C PRO A 154 -5.33 3.46 -1.11
N VAL A 155 -5.86 4.68 -1.24
CA VAL A 155 -6.02 5.64 -0.13
C VAL A 155 -7.36 6.37 -0.19
N PHE A 156 -8.10 6.35 0.93
CA PHE A 156 -9.38 7.05 1.05
C PHE A 156 -9.20 8.56 1.14
N SER A 157 -10.12 9.30 0.51
CA SER A 157 -10.27 10.73 0.74
C SER A 157 -10.64 11.00 2.21
N PRO A 158 -10.34 12.20 2.75
CA PRO A 158 -10.64 12.52 4.14
C PRO A 158 -12.14 12.49 4.48
N ASP A 159 -13.00 12.66 3.48
CA ASP A 159 -14.46 12.55 3.60
C ASP A 159 -15.00 11.13 3.36
N GLY A 160 -14.13 10.17 3.01
CA GLY A 160 -14.45 8.76 2.77
C GLY A 160 -15.19 8.48 1.45
N ARG A 161 -15.53 9.50 0.67
CA ARG A 161 -16.35 9.33 -0.55
C ARG A 161 -15.57 8.78 -1.73
N HIS A 162 -14.27 9.01 -1.75
CA HIS A 162 -13.42 8.63 -2.85
C HIS A 162 -12.29 7.72 -2.38
N LEU A 163 -11.85 6.85 -3.28
CA LEU A 163 -10.66 6.05 -3.16
C LEU A 163 -9.73 6.43 -4.32
N ALA A 164 -8.54 6.93 -4.00
CA ALA A 164 -7.49 7.11 -4.98
C ALA A 164 -6.57 5.88 -4.97
N PHE A 165 -6.13 5.42 -6.13
CA PHE A 165 -5.17 4.32 -6.26
C PHE A 165 -4.38 4.47 -7.55
N LEU A 166 -3.28 3.71 -7.67
CA LEU A 166 -2.48 3.63 -8.88
C LEU A 166 -3.00 2.51 -9.76
N ARG A 167 -3.13 2.77 -11.05
CA ARG A 167 -3.28 1.76 -12.09
C ARG A 167 -2.03 1.75 -12.93
N HIS A 168 -1.40 0.59 -13.06
CA HIS A 168 -0.19 0.42 -13.85
C HIS A 168 -0.58 0.05 -15.27
N ASP A 169 -0.10 0.85 -16.21
CA ASP A 169 -0.34 0.65 -17.63
C ASP A 169 0.95 0.11 -18.27
N ASP A 170 0.82 -0.87 -19.16
CA ASP A 170 1.92 -1.31 -20.03
C ASP A 170 2.26 -0.14 -20.97
N GLY A 171 3.15 0.75 -20.53
CA GLY A 171 3.32 2.06 -21.13
C GLY A 171 3.72 2.01 -22.60
N ALA A 172 3.42 3.10 -23.33
CA ALA A 172 3.82 3.24 -24.72
C ALA A 172 5.36 3.21 -24.82
N ARG A 173 5.90 2.25 -25.57
CA ARG A 173 7.34 2.00 -25.81
C ARG A 173 8.08 1.18 -24.73
N GLY A 174 7.36 0.45 -23.88
CA GLY A 174 7.98 -0.52 -22.95
C GLY A 174 8.59 0.11 -21.70
N LEU A 175 8.20 1.36 -21.39
CA LEU A 175 8.50 2.00 -20.11
C LEU A 175 7.27 1.85 -19.21
N ALA A 176 7.46 1.34 -18.00
CA ALA A 176 6.38 1.27 -17.01
C ALA A 176 5.81 2.67 -16.74
N SER A 177 4.50 2.78 -16.65
CA SER A 177 3.81 4.03 -16.31
C SER A 177 2.60 3.69 -15.45
N ALA A 178 2.18 4.61 -14.60
CA ALA A 178 0.93 4.46 -13.88
C ALA A 178 0.01 5.67 -14.07
N SER A 179 -1.23 5.49 -13.68
CA SER A 179 -2.27 6.49 -13.71
C SER A 179 -2.87 6.56 -12.31
N ILE A 180 -3.04 7.76 -11.77
CA ILE A 180 -3.85 7.95 -10.56
C ILE A 180 -5.30 7.84 -10.98
N VAL A 181 -5.99 6.87 -10.40
CA VAL A 181 -7.41 6.64 -10.59
C VAL A 181 -8.15 7.10 -9.35
N LEU A 182 -9.27 7.79 -9.57
CA LEU A 182 -10.19 8.19 -8.52
C LEU A 182 -11.50 7.42 -8.70
N ALA A 183 -11.82 6.57 -7.72
CA ALA A 183 -13.08 5.84 -7.65
C ALA A 183 -14.00 6.41 -6.58
N ASP A 184 -15.30 6.34 -6.83
CA ASP A 184 -16.32 6.48 -5.81
C ASP A 184 -16.34 5.21 -4.94
N ALA A 185 -16.19 5.36 -3.61
CA ALA A 185 -15.98 4.24 -2.70
C ALA A 185 -17.19 3.28 -2.61
N ASP A 186 -18.39 3.80 -2.83
CA ASP A 186 -19.63 3.03 -2.74
C ASP A 186 -19.93 2.33 -4.06
N SER A 187 -20.02 3.09 -5.15
CA SER A 187 -20.43 2.58 -6.46
C SER A 187 -19.31 1.92 -7.26
N GLY A 188 -18.05 2.18 -6.92
CA GLY A 188 -16.88 1.74 -7.68
C GLY A 188 -16.69 2.43 -9.03
N LEU A 189 -17.51 3.43 -9.35
CA LEU A 189 -17.33 4.21 -10.57
C LEU A 189 -16.00 4.98 -10.50
N ALA A 190 -15.14 4.73 -11.49
CA ALA A 190 -13.77 5.23 -11.48
C ALA A 190 -13.45 6.06 -12.72
N ARG A 191 -12.59 7.07 -12.55
CA ARG A 191 -12.00 7.86 -13.63
C ARG A 191 -10.50 8.01 -13.43
N VAL A 192 -9.74 8.08 -14.53
CA VAL A 192 -8.35 8.52 -14.48
C VAL A 192 -8.34 10.00 -14.08
N LEU A 193 -7.60 10.32 -13.02
CA LEU A 193 -7.43 11.68 -12.52
C LEU A 193 -6.21 12.35 -13.16
N ALA A 194 -5.06 11.65 -13.16
CA ALA A 194 -3.82 12.14 -13.71
C ALA A 194 -2.92 10.98 -14.16
N LEU A 195 -2.07 11.21 -15.16
CA LEU A 195 -1.03 10.26 -15.54
C LEU A 195 0.20 10.49 -14.65
N THR A 196 0.73 9.43 -14.07
CA THR A 196 2.04 9.44 -13.40
C THR A 196 3.08 8.88 -14.35
N GLY A 197 4.29 9.43 -14.28
CA GLY A 197 5.39 8.96 -15.14
C GLY A 197 6.01 7.64 -14.70
N THR A 198 5.50 7.02 -13.63
CA THR A 198 6.16 5.92 -12.87
C THR A 198 5.17 5.08 -12.09
N ASP A 199 5.63 3.88 -11.75
CA ASP A 199 4.93 2.75 -11.12
C ASP A 199 4.98 2.78 -9.58
N ASP A 200 6.08 3.21 -8.96
CA ASP A 200 6.21 3.25 -7.50
C ASP A 200 5.94 4.64 -6.90
N GLU A 201 4.71 4.87 -6.42
CA GLU A 201 4.31 6.12 -5.78
C GLU A 201 3.48 5.89 -4.51
N ASP A 202 3.72 6.75 -3.50
CA ASP A 202 2.83 6.89 -2.35
C ASP A 202 1.85 8.05 -2.60
N LEU A 203 0.57 7.78 -2.34
CA LEU A 203 -0.51 8.76 -2.45
C LEU A 203 -0.95 9.24 -1.07
N VAL A 204 -1.00 10.55 -0.87
CA VAL A 204 -1.47 11.15 0.39
C VAL A 204 -2.46 12.27 0.11
N TRP A 205 -3.65 12.17 0.69
CA TRP A 205 -4.64 13.23 0.58
C TRP A 205 -4.27 14.44 1.44
N SER A 206 -4.43 15.64 0.86
CA SER A 206 -4.57 16.86 1.66
C SER A 206 -5.76 16.75 2.60
N ARG A 207 -5.67 17.38 3.78
CA ARG A 207 -6.69 17.29 4.84
C ARG A 207 -8.09 17.73 4.39
N ASP A 208 -8.16 18.69 3.46
CA ASP A 208 -9.42 19.20 2.92
C ASP A 208 -9.94 18.42 1.70
N GLY A 209 -9.19 17.41 1.24
CA GLY A 209 -9.56 16.58 0.10
C GLY A 209 -9.41 17.25 -1.27
N SER A 210 -8.84 18.46 -1.35
CA SER A 210 -8.73 19.20 -2.61
C SER A 210 -7.55 18.76 -3.49
N GLN A 211 -6.53 18.18 -2.85
CA GLN A 211 -5.29 17.74 -3.49
C GLN A 211 -4.86 16.34 -3.06
N LEU A 212 -4.16 15.66 -3.96
CA LEU A 212 -3.36 14.46 -3.69
C LEU A 212 -1.88 14.82 -3.81
N VAL A 213 -1.11 14.52 -2.78
CA VAL A 213 0.35 14.54 -2.82
C VAL A 213 0.81 13.18 -3.34
N VAL A 214 1.72 13.21 -4.30
CA VAL A 214 2.34 12.03 -4.91
C VAL A 214 3.82 12.08 -4.59
N ALA A 215 4.32 11.07 -3.89
CA ALA A 215 5.73 10.93 -3.54
C ALA A 215 6.32 9.70 -4.21
N GLY A 216 7.31 9.93 -5.07
CA GLY A 216 8.02 8.87 -5.78
C GLY A 216 9.06 9.42 -6.74
N ALA A 217 9.73 8.49 -7.43
CA ALA A 217 10.78 8.79 -8.38
C ALA A 217 10.18 8.87 -9.78
N ARG A 218 10.46 9.91 -10.56
CA ARG A 218 10.12 9.95 -11.99
C ARG A 218 11.26 9.36 -12.82
N ILE A 219 11.01 8.30 -13.61
CA ILE A 219 11.95 7.81 -14.61
C ILE A 219 11.82 8.73 -15.84
N GLU A 220 12.81 9.59 -16.07
CA GLU A 220 12.92 10.32 -17.33
C GLU A 220 13.75 9.48 -18.30
N PRO A 221 13.17 8.97 -19.41
CA PRO A 221 13.97 8.31 -20.42
C PRO A 221 14.83 9.35 -21.14
N THR A 222 16.15 9.29 -20.94
CA THR A 222 17.09 9.99 -21.82
C THR A 222 17.32 9.14 -23.05
N CYS A 223 16.70 9.52 -24.16
CA CYS A 223 17.06 8.97 -25.45
C CYS A 223 18.03 9.96 -26.09
N ASP A 224 19.31 9.60 -26.17
CA ASP A 224 20.31 10.39 -26.88
C ASP A 224 19.98 10.39 -28.37
N GLY A 225 19.35 11.48 -28.82
CA GLY A 225 19.01 11.71 -30.20
C GLY A 225 20.18 12.31 -30.95
N ASP A 226 21.10 11.49 -31.44
CA ASP A 226 21.90 11.83 -32.63
C ASP A 226 21.65 10.77 -33.70
N GLY A 227 20.94 11.15 -34.76
CA GLY A 227 20.53 10.29 -35.87
C GLY A 227 21.70 9.82 -36.74
N GLY A 228 22.56 8.96 -36.19
CA GLY A 228 23.59 8.23 -36.92
C GLY A 228 23.09 6.87 -37.38
N SER A 229 23.11 6.63 -38.69
CA SER A 229 22.76 5.34 -39.29
C SER A 229 23.79 4.25 -38.94
N SER A 230 23.57 3.52 -37.87
CA SER A 230 24.07 2.15 -37.69
C SER A 230 23.04 1.39 -36.87
N GLY A 231 22.66 0.20 -37.36
CA GLY A 231 21.55 -0.60 -36.83
C GLY A 231 21.84 -1.26 -35.48
N ASP A 232 22.21 -0.46 -34.49
CA ASP A 232 22.22 -0.86 -33.09
C ASP A 232 20.89 -0.42 -32.49
N ASP A 233 20.23 -1.35 -31.81
CA ASP A 233 18.95 -1.14 -31.14
C ASP A 233 19.11 0.01 -30.14
N GLY A 234 18.67 1.22 -30.54
CA GLY A 234 18.85 2.44 -29.76
C GLY A 234 18.23 2.32 -28.38
N GLY A 235 19.04 1.88 -27.41
CA GLY A 235 18.67 1.82 -26.01
C GLY A 235 18.52 3.24 -25.49
N CYS A 236 17.31 3.59 -25.02
CA CYS A 236 17.19 4.74 -24.14
C CYS A 236 17.82 4.35 -22.81
N ASP A 237 18.91 5.01 -22.43
CA ASP A 237 19.44 4.88 -21.08
C ASP A 237 18.48 5.56 -20.10
N VAL A 238 18.22 4.92 -18.96
CA VAL A 238 17.47 5.51 -17.83
C VAL A 238 18.40 6.46 -17.07
N ALA A 239 18.66 7.64 -17.60
CA ALA A 239 19.43 8.64 -16.88
C ALA A 239 18.53 9.41 -15.90
N GLY A 240 18.58 8.99 -14.64
CA GLY A 240 18.15 9.80 -13.49
C GLY A 240 16.67 9.68 -13.15
N ALA A 241 16.40 9.00 -12.05
CA ALA A 241 15.16 9.22 -11.31
C ALA A 241 15.18 10.65 -10.74
N ASP A 242 14.20 11.50 -11.07
CA ASP A 242 13.97 12.74 -10.32
C ASP A 242 13.04 12.43 -9.13
N PRO A 243 13.56 12.31 -7.89
CA PRO A 243 12.71 12.16 -6.72
C PRO A 243 11.97 13.49 -6.48
N GLY A 244 10.69 13.53 -6.86
CA GLY A 244 9.91 14.75 -6.84
C GLY A 244 8.60 14.56 -6.08
N VAL A 245 8.37 15.38 -5.05
CA VAL A 245 7.03 15.52 -4.48
C VAL A 245 6.18 16.32 -5.47
N ARG A 246 5.01 15.78 -5.81
CA ARG A 246 4.06 16.43 -6.72
C ARG A 246 2.72 16.57 -6.04
N THR A 247 1.91 17.50 -6.54
CA THR A 247 0.51 17.60 -6.15
C THR A 247 -0.39 17.45 -7.37
N VAL A 248 -1.53 16.80 -7.19
CA VAL A 248 -2.60 16.67 -8.16
C VAL A 248 -3.83 17.37 -7.60
N ASP A 249 -4.37 18.32 -8.33
CA ASP A 249 -5.66 18.92 -8.00
C ASP A 249 -6.79 17.95 -8.35
N VAL A 250 -7.65 17.64 -7.38
CA VAL A 250 -8.64 16.56 -7.48
C VAL A 250 -9.79 16.94 -8.43
N ALA A 251 -10.11 18.23 -8.53
CA ALA A 251 -11.19 18.73 -9.37
C ALA A 251 -10.78 18.75 -10.86
N THR A 252 -9.54 19.15 -11.14
CA THR A 252 -9.05 19.40 -12.50
C THR A 252 -8.16 18.29 -13.04
N GLY A 253 -7.54 17.48 -12.18
CA GLY A 253 -6.49 16.52 -12.54
C GLY A 253 -5.14 17.17 -12.84
N GLU A 254 -4.97 18.46 -12.55
CA GLU A 254 -3.74 19.19 -12.84
C GLU A 254 -2.59 18.70 -11.92
N LEU A 255 -1.54 18.11 -12.53
CA LEU A 255 -0.32 17.68 -11.85
C LEU A 255 0.70 18.81 -11.80
N ARG A 256 1.25 19.10 -10.62
CA ARG A 256 2.28 20.13 -10.39
C ARG A 256 3.45 19.55 -9.62
N SER A 257 4.67 19.79 -10.10
CA SER A 257 5.90 19.43 -9.38
C SER A 257 6.26 20.47 -8.33
N LEU A 258 6.53 20.03 -7.11
CA LEU A 258 7.06 20.89 -6.05
C LEU A 258 8.59 20.88 -6.14
N SER A 259 9.18 21.92 -6.71
CA SER A 259 10.61 22.16 -6.56
C SER A 259 10.90 22.66 -5.14
N VAL A 260 11.69 21.90 -4.37
CA VAL A 260 12.12 22.27 -3.01
C VAL A 260 12.80 23.64 -3.00
N THR A 261 13.47 24.02 -4.09
CA THR A 261 14.15 25.32 -4.24
C THR A 261 13.17 26.50 -4.30
N ALA A 262 11.96 26.31 -4.86
CA ALA A 262 10.95 27.36 -4.98
C ALA A 262 10.19 27.59 -3.67
N ALA A 263 9.91 26.53 -2.91
CA ALA A 263 9.20 26.61 -1.62
C ALA A 263 10.01 27.37 -0.56
N LEU A 264 11.33 27.14 -0.51
CA LEU A 264 12.22 27.87 0.40
C LEU A 264 12.32 29.36 0.03
N LEU A 265 12.34 29.71 -1.25
CA LEU A 265 12.38 31.11 -1.70
C LEU A 265 11.11 31.89 -1.32
N GLN A 266 9.93 31.26 -1.37
CA GLN A 266 8.67 31.90 -0.96
C GLN A 266 8.55 32.07 0.56
N SER A 267 9.12 31.15 1.35
CA SER A 267 9.16 31.27 2.82
C SER A 267 10.08 32.40 3.32
N GLN A 268 11.07 32.79 2.52
CA GLN A 268 11.99 33.90 2.81
C GLN A 268 11.40 35.28 2.42
N LEU A 269 10.37 35.31 1.57
CA LEU A 269 9.75 36.54 1.06
C LEU A 269 8.56 37.03 1.92
N THR A 270 8.13 36.28 2.92
CA THR A 270 7.02 36.66 3.84
C THR A 270 7.48 37.22 5.18
N VAL A 271 8.78 37.44 5.38
CA VAL A 271 9.29 38.19 6.52
C VAL A 271 9.79 39.56 6.05
N SER A 272 8.90 40.55 6.11
CA SER A 272 9.29 41.94 6.33
C SER A 272 8.28 42.61 7.27
N PRO A 273 8.77 43.43 8.22
CA PRO A 273 8.00 43.96 9.36
C PRO A 273 6.94 45.00 8.98
#